data_AF-A4BGF9-F1
#
_entry.id   AF-A4BGF9-F1
#
_cell.length_a   1.000
_cell.length_b   1.000
_cell.length_c   1.000
_cell.angle_alpha   90.00
_cell.angle_beta   90.00
_cell.angle_gamma   90.00
#
_symmetry.space_group_name_H-M   'P 1'
#
loop_
_entity.id
_entity.type
_entity.pdbx_description
1 polymer ?
#
loop_
_entity_poly.entity_id
_entity_poly.type
_entity_poly.pdbx_seq_one_letter_code
_entity_poly.pdbx_strand_id
1 'polypeptide(L)'
;MKIVQIEFESGEAEQLLRLLNSEWNDLSVFEKCRSGLPIPRPIAVLHEGRVIGGASFTSFLEPDGNDEVIWLNALYVLPEFRGKGIASKLVDLAVSVSPMLYALTDIPQLYTKQGWKVKKEVENGTVVTT
;
A
#
# COMPACT_ATOMS: atom_id res chain seq x y z
N MET A 1 7.33 2.03 -18.27
CA MET A 1 6.56 1.84 -17.01
C MET A 1 7.14 2.77 -15.97
N LYS A 2 6.32 3.47 -15.21
CA LYS A 2 6.71 4.47 -14.21
C LYS A 2 6.02 4.16 -12.89
N ILE A 3 6.72 4.27 -11.76
CA ILE A 3 6.12 4.13 -10.42
C ILE A 3 6.30 5.48 -9.73
N VAL A 4 5.21 6.10 -9.27
CA VAL A 4 5.21 7.47 -8.74
C VAL A 4 4.16 7.66 -7.65
N GLN A 5 4.45 8.55 -6.69
CA GLN A 5 3.40 9.18 -5.88
C GLN A 5 2.51 10.04 -6.77
N ILE A 6 1.20 9.98 -6.53
CA ILE A 6 0.17 10.70 -7.28
C ILE A 6 -0.67 11.57 -6.33
N GLU A 7 -1.24 12.66 -6.86
CA GLU A 7 -2.08 13.54 -6.05
C GLU A 7 -3.43 12.89 -5.71
N PHE A 8 -3.98 13.19 -4.54
CA PHE A 8 -5.23 12.59 -4.05
C PHE A 8 -6.42 12.78 -5.02
N GLU A 9 -6.54 13.94 -5.66
CA GLU A 9 -7.62 14.25 -6.61
C GLU A 9 -7.24 14.07 -8.09
N SER A 10 -6.15 13.34 -8.38
CA SER A 10 -5.74 13.08 -9.77
C SER A 10 -6.61 12.01 -10.45
N GLY A 11 -6.67 12.04 -11.79
CA GLY A 11 -7.33 10.98 -12.56
C GLY A 11 -6.66 9.61 -12.36
N GLU A 12 -5.36 9.58 -12.08
CA GLU A 12 -4.62 8.38 -11.68
C GLU A 12 -5.07 7.87 -10.31
N ALA A 13 -5.35 8.75 -9.35
CA ALA A 13 -5.87 8.35 -8.05
C ALA A 13 -7.25 7.70 -8.19
N GLU A 14 -8.13 8.28 -8.99
CA GLU A 14 -9.43 7.66 -9.26
C GLU A 14 -9.29 6.28 -9.95
N GLN A 15 -8.38 6.16 -10.92
CA GLN A 15 -8.10 4.88 -11.57
C GLN A 15 -7.56 3.84 -10.58
N LEU A 16 -6.62 4.24 -9.71
CA LEU A 16 -6.08 3.36 -8.69
C LEU A 16 -7.15 2.95 -7.69
N LEU A 17 -7.98 3.88 -7.21
CA LEU A 17 -9.06 3.60 -6.28
C LEU A 17 -10.05 2.59 -6.87
N ARG A 18 -10.45 2.76 -8.14
CA ARG A 18 -11.28 1.78 -8.86
C ARG A 18 -10.61 0.41 -8.94
N LEU A 19 -9.31 0.36 -9.20
CA LEU A 19 -8.54 -0.88 -9.27
C LEU A 19 -8.43 -1.60 -7.92
N LEU A 20 -8.25 -0.88 -6.82
CA LEU A 20 -8.22 -1.49 -5.48
C LEU A 20 -9.61 -1.99 -5.08
N ASN A 21 -10.67 -1.25 -5.42
CA ASN A 21 -12.04 -1.66 -5.13
C ASN A 21 -12.53 -2.82 -5.98
N SER A 22 -11.94 -3.10 -7.14
CA SER A 22 -12.28 -4.32 -7.89
C SER A 22 -11.86 -5.59 -7.16
N GLU A 23 -10.93 -5.49 -6.19
CA GLU A 23 -10.45 -6.63 -5.40
C GLU A 23 -11.06 -6.68 -4.00
N TRP A 24 -11.12 -5.54 -3.30
CA TRP A 24 -11.58 -5.51 -1.90
C TRP A 24 -12.87 -4.73 -1.65
N ASN A 25 -13.31 -3.87 -2.58
CA ASN A 25 -14.52 -3.04 -2.46
C ASN A 25 -14.70 -2.28 -1.12
N ASP A 26 -13.59 -1.88 -0.49
CA ASP A 26 -13.58 -1.34 0.88
C ASP A 26 -13.14 0.14 0.97
N LEU A 27 -12.71 0.75 -0.14
CA LEU A 27 -12.15 2.10 -0.14
C LEU A 27 -13.10 3.11 -0.80
N SER A 28 -13.63 4.07 -0.05
CA SER A 28 -14.44 5.15 -0.64
C SER A 28 -13.58 6.29 -1.20
N VAL A 29 -12.45 6.58 -0.57
CA VAL A 29 -11.50 7.64 -0.93
C VAL A 29 -10.13 7.36 -0.30
N PHE A 30 -9.08 7.96 -0.84
CA PHE A 30 -7.79 8.05 -0.13
C PHE A 30 -7.86 9.13 0.94
N GLU A 31 -7.86 8.73 2.20
CA GLU A 31 -7.81 9.65 3.33
C GLU A 31 -6.51 10.47 3.29
N LYS A 32 -6.59 11.78 3.56
CA LYS A 32 -5.42 12.67 3.64
C LYS A 32 -4.85 12.78 5.04
N CYS A 33 -5.69 12.55 6.05
CA CYS A 33 -5.39 12.66 7.46
C CYS A 33 -6.45 11.89 8.26
N ARG A 34 -6.04 11.28 9.36
CA ARG A 34 -6.93 10.69 10.35
C ARG A 34 -6.35 10.97 11.74
N SER A 35 -7.20 11.40 12.67
CA SER A 35 -6.80 11.74 14.06
C SER A 35 -5.58 12.68 14.18
N GLY A 36 -5.36 13.57 13.21
CA GLY A 36 -4.21 14.49 13.18
C GLY A 36 -2.93 13.90 12.57
N LEU A 37 -2.92 12.60 12.23
CA LEU A 37 -1.84 11.94 11.52
C LEU A 37 -2.00 12.11 10.01
N PRO A 38 -1.05 12.78 9.32
CA PRO A 38 -1.09 12.92 7.87
C PRO A 38 -0.86 11.57 7.20
N ILE A 39 -1.75 11.21 6.26
CA ILE A 39 -1.65 9.96 5.52
C ILE A 39 -0.88 10.23 4.22
N PRO A 40 0.13 9.42 3.88
CA PRO A 40 0.88 9.65 2.67
C PRO A 40 0.04 9.51 1.40
N ARG A 41 0.44 10.26 0.36
CA ARG A 41 -0.17 10.14 -0.96
C ARG A 41 -0.01 8.74 -1.54
N PRO A 42 -1.02 8.24 -2.29
CA PRO A 42 -0.95 6.94 -2.92
C PRO A 42 0.14 6.90 -3.99
N ILE A 43 0.57 5.68 -4.32
CA ILE A 43 1.59 5.37 -5.32
C ILE A 43 0.91 4.61 -6.45
N ALA A 44 1.10 5.06 -7.70
CA ALA A 44 0.59 4.36 -8.88
C ALA A 44 1.72 3.79 -9.75
N VAL A 45 1.42 2.66 -10.39
CA VAL A 45 2.22 2.07 -11.47
C VAL A 45 1.57 2.43 -12.79
N LEU A 46 2.22 3.27 -13.57
CA LEU A 46 1.77 3.74 -14.87
C LEU A 46 2.43 2.96 -16.00
N HIS A 47 1.63 2.46 -16.93
CA HIS A 47 2.09 1.83 -18.15
C HIS A 47 1.22 2.31 -19.30
N GLU A 48 1.82 2.98 -20.29
CA GLU A 48 1.08 3.50 -21.47
C GLU A 48 -0.10 4.42 -21.10
N GLY A 49 0.08 5.27 -20.08
CA GLY A 49 -0.94 6.23 -19.64
C GLY A 49 -2.08 5.66 -18.78
N ARG A 50 -2.08 4.36 -18.48
CA ARG A 50 -3.04 3.73 -17.56
C ARG A 50 -2.39 3.29 -16.25
N VAL A 51 -3.18 3.29 -15.17
CA VAL A 51 -2.82 2.66 -13.90
C VAL A 51 -2.96 1.15 -14.03
N ILE A 52 -1.88 0.41 -13.77
CA ILE A 52 -1.84 -1.07 -13.81
C ILE A 52 -1.62 -1.71 -12.43
N GLY A 53 -1.56 -0.88 -11.39
CA GLY A 53 -1.27 -1.29 -10.02
C GLY A 53 -0.89 -0.08 -9.19
N GLY A 54 -0.67 -0.30 -7.90
CA GLY A 54 -0.29 0.74 -6.98
C GLY A 54 -0.34 0.30 -5.54
N ALA A 55 -0.11 1.27 -4.65
CA ALA A 55 -0.26 1.11 -3.22
C ALA A 55 -0.91 2.36 -2.62
N SER A 56 -1.76 2.20 -1.61
CA SER A 56 -2.28 3.30 -0.80
C SER A 56 -1.90 3.14 0.67
N PHE A 57 -2.26 4.14 1.48
CA PHE A 57 -1.97 4.17 2.90
C PHE A 57 -3.24 4.47 3.68
N THR A 58 -3.31 3.94 4.90
CA THR A 58 -4.40 4.21 5.85
C THR A 58 -3.81 4.40 7.24
N SER A 59 -4.52 5.10 8.14
CA SER A 59 -4.15 5.13 9.57
C SER A 59 -5.05 4.19 10.38
N PHE A 60 -4.43 3.34 11.18
CA PHE A 60 -5.11 2.42 12.10
C PHE A 60 -4.23 2.08 13.29
N LEU A 61 -4.80 1.52 14.35
CA LEU A 61 -4.06 1.15 15.55
C LEU A 61 -2.92 0.18 15.23
N GLU A 62 -1.79 0.35 15.91
CA GLU A 62 -0.73 -0.64 15.85
C GLU A 62 -1.20 -1.99 16.44
N PRO A 63 -0.57 -3.11 16.06
CA PRO A 63 -1.17 -4.42 16.32
C PRO A 63 -1.29 -4.82 17.79
N ASP A 64 -0.44 -4.29 18.67
CA ASP A 64 -0.34 -4.66 20.09
C ASP A 64 -0.44 -3.43 21.02
N GLY A 65 -0.89 -2.29 20.51
CA GLY A 65 -0.90 -1.01 21.21
C GLY A 65 -2.12 -0.16 20.88
N ASN A 66 -2.13 1.05 21.42
CA ASN A 66 -3.21 2.01 21.22
C ASN A 66 -2.77 3.22 20.37
N ASP A 67 -1.56 3.18 19.83
CA ASP A 67 -1.02 4.25 19.00
C ASP A 67 -1.56 4.11 17.56
N GLU A 68 -2.01 5.22 16.99
CA GLU A 68 -2.41 5.28 15.58
C GLU A 68 -1.17 5.36 14.69
N VAL A 69 -1.03 4.42 13.75
CA VAL A 69 0.14 4.29 12.88
C VAL A 69 -0.27 4.17 11.42
N ILE A 70 0.68 4.42 10.51
CA ILE A 70 0.44 4.27 9.07
C ILE A 70 0.59 2.80 8.66
N TRP A 71 -0.43 2.32 7.96
CA TRP A 71 -0.45 1.03 7.30
C TRP A 71 -0.31 1.22 5.79
N LEU A 72 0.54 0.40 5.16
CA LEU A 72 0.52 0.21 3.71
C LEU A 72 -0.70 -0.62 3.36
N ASN A 73 -1.74 0.04 2.87
CA ASN A 73 -3.01 -0.58 2.51
C ASN A 73 -3.77 0.24 1.46
N ALA A 74 -4.21 -0.30 0.32
CA ALA A 74 -3.99 -1.64 -0.23
C ALA A 74 -2.87 -1.62 -1.29
N LEU A 75 -2.23 -2.77 -1.55
CA LEU A 75 -1.22 -2.95 -2.60
C LEU A 75 -1.70 -3.94 -3.65
N TYR A 76 -1.71 -3.55 -4.92
CA TYR A 76 -2.17 -4.40 -6.00
C TYR A 76 -1.40 -4.19 -7.31
N VAL A 77 -1.32 -5.25 -8.11
CA VAL A 77 -0.79 -5.22 -9.49
C VAL A 77 -1.69 -6.11 -10.34
N LEU A 78 -2.09 -5.60 -11.52
CA LEU A 78 -2.87 -6.36 -12.50
C LEU A 78 -2.21 -7.71 -12.83
N PRO A 79 -2.96 -8.81 -12.94
CA PRO A 79 -2.42 -10.16 -13.11
C PRO A 79 -1.38 -10.30 -14.22
N GLU A 80 -1.62 -9.72 -15.39
CA GLU A 80 -0.74 -9.78 -16.57
C GLU A 80 0.59 -9.00 -16.41
N PHE A 81 0.70 -8.19 -15.35
CA PHE A 81 1.91 -7.45 -14.98
C PHE A 81 2.64 -8.04 -13.76
N ARG A 82 2.11 -9.11 -13.14
CA ARG A 82 2.76 -9.79 -12.00
C ARG A 82 4.02 -10.56 -12.42
N GLY A 83 4.82 -10.98 -11.44
CA GLY A 83 6.08 -11.71 -11.66
C GLY A 83 7.24 -10.85 -12.19
N LYS A 84 7.04 -9.54 -12.37
CA LYS A 84 8.04 -8.59 -12.92
C LYS A 84 8.71 -7.71 -11.86
N GLY A 85 8.58 -8.06 -10.58
CA GLY A 85 9.15 -7.30 -9.45
C GLY A 85 8.48 -5.95 -9.16
N ILE A 86 7.29 -5.68 -9.72
CA ILE A 86 6.57 -4.41 -9.52
C ILE A 86 6.17 -4.22 -8.05
N ALA A 87 5.63 -5.27 -7.41
CA ALA A 87 5.23 -5.22 -6.01
C ALA A 87 6.40 -4.91 -5.07
N SER A 88 7.58 -5.49 -5.32
CA SER A 88 8.79 -5.19 -4.54
C SER A 88 9.18 -3.72 -4.65
N LYS A 89 9.13 -3.14 -5.86
CA LYS A 89 9.40 -1.71 -6.06
C LYS A 89 8.36 -0.80 -5.41
N LEU A 90 7.10 -1.22 -5.36
CA LEU A 90 6.05 -0.51 -4.62
C LEU A 90 6.34 -0.50 -3.12
N VAL A 91 6.73 -1.66 -2.56
CA VAL A 91 7.12 -1.78 -1.14
C VAL A 91 8.34 -0.90 -0.84
N ASP A 92 9.39 -0.93 -1.66
CA ASP A 92 10.58 -0.09 -1.46
C ASP A 92 10.24 1.41 -1.47
N LEU A 93 9.43 1.83 -2.45
CA LEU A 93 9.02 3.23 -2.55
C LEU A 93 8.14 3.62 -1.36
N ALA A 94 7.27 2.74 -0.87
CA ALA A 94 6.46 3.00 0.30
C ALA A 94 7.31 3.29 1.56
N VAL A 95 8.39 2.53 1.78
CA VAL A 95 9.33 2.78 2.90
C VAL A 95 10.02 4.14 2.77
N SER A 96 10.34 4.57 1.54
CA SER A 96 10.93 5.90 1.33
C SER A 96 9.95 7.06 1.59
N VAL A 97 8.63 6.78 1.51
CA VAL A 97 7.56 7.74 1.72
C VAL A 97 7.18 7.87 3.19
N SER A 98 7.15 6.75 3.91
CA SER A 98 6.96 6.72 5.36
C SER A 98 7.91 5.67 5.95
N PRO A 99 8.86 6.06 6.82
CA PRO A 99 9.89 5.15 7.30
C PRO A 99 9.37 4.14 8.33
N MET A 100 8.20 4.38 8.91
CA MET A 100 7.54 3.47 9.84
C MET A 100 6.20 3.07 9.25
N LEU A 101 6.09 1.80 8.85
CA LEU A 101 4.90 1.25 8.24
C LEU A 101 4.56 -0.11 8.84
N TYR A 102 3.27 -0.41 8.82
CA TYR A 102 2.73 -1.74 9.04
C TYR A 102 2.03 -2.25 7.77
N ALA A 103 1.95 -3.57 7.60
CA ALA A 103 1.08 -4.18 6.60
C ALA A 103 0.56 -5.52 7.12
N LEU A 104 -0.67 -5.86 6.72
CA LEU A 104 -1.22 -7.20 6.87
C LEU A 104 -1.15 -7.90 5.50
N THR A 105 -0.60 -9.11 5.45
CA THR A 105 -0.36 -9.79 4.18
C THR A 105 -0.37 -11.31 4.28
N ASP A 106 -0.86 -11.97 3.24
CA ASP A 106 -0.69 -13.41 3.03
C ASP A 106 0.64 -13.78 2.35
N ILE A 107 1.43 -12.78 1.94
CA ILE A 107 2.70 -12.96 1.22
C ILE A 107 3.85 -12.29 1.99
N PRO A 108 4.18 -12.74 3.22
CA PRO A 108 5.20 -12.11 4.05
C PRO A 108 6.59 -12.10 3.39
N GLN A 109 6.88 -13.03 2.47
CA GLN A 109 8.16 -13.04 1.75
C GLN A 109 8.34 -11.84 0.81
N LEU A 110 7.25 -11.21 0.35
CA LEU A 110 7.34 -9.98 -0.45
C LEU A 110 7.99 -8.85 0.35
N TYR A 111 7.63 -8.73 1.63
CA TYR A 111 8.06 -7.66 2.51
C TYR A 111 9.42 -7.96 3.15
N THR A 112 9.59 -9.18 3.66
CA THR A 112 10.83 -9.57 4.36
C THR A 112 12.06 -9.56 3.44
N LYS A 113 11.90 -9.84 2.14
CA LYS A 113 12.97 -9.66 1.14
C LYS A 113 13.42 -8.21 0.98
N GLN A 114 12.55 -7.25 1.28
CA GLN A 114 12.84 -5.81 1.26
C GLN A 114 13.25 -5.27 2.64
N GLY A 115 13.57 -6.15 3.60
CA GLY A 115 14.09 -5.77 4.91
C GLY A 115 13.04 -5.57 6.00
N TRP A 116 11.74 -5.74 5.70
CA TRP A 116 10.69 -5.71 6.71
C TRP A 116 10.80 -6.92 7.65
N LYS A 117 10.26 -6.79 8.86
CA LYS A 117 10.24 -7.84 9.87
C LYS A 117 8.82 -8.34 10.10
N VAL A 118 8.69 -9.63 10.35
CA VAL A 118 7.44 -10.21 10.84
C VAL A 118 7.24 -9.75 12.28
N LYS A 119 6.08 -9.12 12.55
CA LYS A 119 5.67 -8.70 13.89
C LYS A 119 4.89 -9.81 14.58
N LYS A 120 3.87 -10.35 13.90
CA LYS A 120 3.06 -11.49 14.38
C LYS A 120 2.25 -12.13 13.25
N GLU A 121 1.87 -13.38 13.47
CA GLU A 121 0.86 -14.08 12.66
C GLU A 121 -0.52 -13.87 13.31
N VAL A 122 -1.54 -13.68 12.48
CA VAL A 122 -2.95 -13.55 12.87
C VAL A 122 -3.80 -14.46 12.00
N GLU A 123 -5.07 -14.64 12.34
CA GLU A 123 -5.98 -15.53 11.61
C GLU A 123 -6.05 -15.22 10.10
N ASN A 124 -5.98 -13.94 9.73
CA ASN A 124 -6.12 -13.45 8.36
C ASN A 124 -4.78 -13.04 7.71
N GLY A 125 -3.67 -13.65 8.12
CA GLY A 125 -2.37 -13.47 7.49
C GLY A 125 -1.26 -13.07 8.47
N THR A 126 -0.24 -12.39 7.96
CA THR A 126 0.94 -11.99 8.74
C THR A 126 1.03 -10.48 8.81
N VAL A 127 1.20 -9.96 10.02
CA VAL A 127 1.54 -8.55 10.22
C VAL A 127 3.04 -8.37 10.11
N VAL A 128 3.46 -7.47 9.24
CA VAL A 128 4.86 -7.07 9.02
C VAL A 128 5.05 -5.58 9.28
N THR A 129 6.27 -5.19 9.62
CA THR A 129 6.64 -3.79 9.84
C THR A 129 8.07 -3.51 9.38
N THR A 130 8.37 -2.27 9.01
CA THR A 130 9.71 -1.80 8.59
C THR A 130 10.72 -1.80 9.73
#